data_AF-A0A7J9JB37-F1
#
_entry.id   AF-A0A7J9JB37-F1
#
_cell.length_a   1.000
_cell.length_b   1.000
_cell.length_c   1.000
_cell.angle_alpha   90.00
_cell.angle_beta   90.00
_cell.angle_gamma   90.00
#
_symmetry.space_group_name_H-M   'P 1'
#
loop_
_entity.id
_entity.type
_entity.pdbx_description
1 polymer ?
#
loop_
_entity_poly.entity_id
_entity_poly.type
_entity_poly.pdbx_seq_one_letter_code
_entity_poly.pdbx_strand_id
1 'polypeptide(L)'
;MGSTGEADRKRRHFASISPTAVDSKKQPFSPTSEEKKLDTQVLQFQNQKLLQKLEAQKVEYSAFENKFIQLKNKQKPYDSTLQVANKSWEVLITGLESRAIHTQEAGRQNGECAPNTEDGALFPAEDAFLSRLMETGATESSSSNICPVQMKEDREQTASEKSGNILHNIVVAINDLWCLKDGLYAVVKKDLPIYGSCRQKAFCDLESEVKNLRLAIGDIHLNHRSLVRELQSHRDIDAKNKAELKRLKGELEIAVAELQVSNCKLATLKAERDATKGACFPVLNLGGKPVAGDKFKDKHRDLQEMESALKKLLEQASTRLTELKGLHEERIEILQQLSNLQNTLKSIKCISSSQVYLLVRDQLERSKSEVSRYQDLYEKLQVEKDNLAWKEKELSIKNDIADVFQRSLAISDSRASHMGAEIQRQIDERKRIEAKLEEASREPGRKEIIAEFKSLLSSFPEEMSLMQSQLGKYKEAVVDIHSLRADVQSLSTTLDRKAKECENLSVRSIEQVAETNKLQAMVQELKDSDVELKLIFDMYRHEFTDS
;
A
#
# COMPACT_ATOMS: atom_id res chain seq x y z
N MET A 1 -33.75 30.47 -5.74
CA MET A 1 -32.67 31.06 -6.56
C MET A 1 -32.78 30.44 -7.95
N GLY A 2 -32.93 31.28 -8.97
CA GLY A 2 -33.65 30.97 -10.21
C GLY A 2 -33.02 29.93 -11.15
N SER A 3 -33.89 29.04 -11.64
CA SER A 3 -33.71 28.22 -12.83
C SER A 3 -33.88 29.10 -14.08
N THR A 4 -32.87 29.17 -14.94
CA THR A 4 -32.98 29.75 -16.28
C THR A 4 -32.87 28.62 -17.29
N GLY A 5 -34.02 28.28 -17.88
CA GLY A 5 -34.14 27.32 -18.97
C GLY A 5 -33.57 27.88 -20.27
N GLU A 6 -32.74 27.09 -20.93
CA GLU A 6 -32.31 27.35 -22.30
C GLU A 6 -33.41 26.98 -23.29
N ALA A 7 -33.69 27.88 -24.23
CA ALA A 7 -34.65 27.68 -25.31
C ALA A 7 -33.97 27.13 -26.57
N ASP A 8 -34.52 26.00 -27.00
CA ASP A 8 -34.39 25.26 -28.24
C ASP A 8 -34.20 26.15 -29.51
N ARG A 9 -32.99 26.10 -30.12
CA ARG A 9 -32.71 26.78 -31.40
C ARG A 9 -33.14 25.90 -32.58
N LYS A 10 -34.39 26.07 -33.01
CA LYS A 10 -34.89 25.50 -34.27
C LYS A 10 -34.16 26.10 -35.49
N ARG A 11 -33.54 25.24 -36.29
CA ARG A 11 -33.03 25.52 -37.65
C ARG A 11 -34.16 26.04 -38.53
N ARG A 12 -34.01 27.21 -39.13
CA ARG A 12 -34.84 27.63 -40.28
C ARG A 12 -34.23 27.06 -41.55
N HIS A 13 -35.00 26.21 -42.22
CA HIS A 13 -34.74 25.78 -43.59
C HIS A 13 -35.02 26.95 -44.54
N PHE A 14 -34.09 27.22 -45.46
CA PHE A 14 -34.26 28.13 -46.59
C PHE A 14 -35.12 27.44 -47.66
N ALA A 15 -36.21 28.07 -48.09
CA ALA A 15 -36.94 27.70 -49.29
C ALA A 15 -36.53 28.64 -50.42
N SER A 16 -35.97 28.05 -51.48
CA SER A 16 -35.66 28.66 -52.76
C SER A 16 -36.92 28.75 -53.64
N ILE A 17 -37.26 29.94 -54.13
CA ILE A 17 -38.25 30.13 -55.20
C ILE A 17 -37.53 30.79 -56.38
N SER A 18 -37.57 30.13 -57.54
CA SER A 18 -37.08 30.63 -58.84
C SER A 18 -38.16 31.46 -59.55
N PRO A 19 -37.79 32.38 -60.46
CA PRO A 19 -38.70 33.36 -61.07
C PRO A 19 -39.18 32.95 -62.47
N THR A 20 -40.40 33.35 -62.85
CA THR A 20 -40.80 33.50 -64.26
C THR A 20 -41.58 34.79 -64.47
N ALA A 21 -41.22 35.49 -65.54
CA ALA A 21 -41.56 36.82 -66.01
C ALA A 21 -43.03 36.99 -66.50
N VAL A 22 -43.70 38.11 -66.18
CA VAL A 22 -44.03 39.26 -67.06
C VAL A 22 -45.24 39.02 -67.99
N ASP A 23 -46.35 39.78 -67.84
CA ASP A 23 -46.62 40.89 -68.77
C ASP A 23 -47.75 41.88 -68.38
N SER A 24 -47.52 43.09 -68.90
CA SER A 24 -48.10 44.42 -68.79
C SER A 24 -49.60 44.68 -69.03
N LYS A 25 -50.16 45.69 -68.32
CA LYS A 25 -50.94 46.81 -68.95
C LYS A 25 -51.10 48.08 -68.07
N LYS A 26 -50.41 49.14 -68.52
CA LYS A 26 -50.60 50.62 -68.49
C LYS A 26 -51.45 51.32 -67.39
N GLN A 27 -50.72 52.18 -66.66
CA GLN A 27 -50.98 53.42 -65.88
C GLN A 27 -51.91 54.48 -66.54
N PRO A 28 -52.27 55.67 -65.94
CA PRO A 28 -51.56 56.39 -64.84
C PRO A 28 -52.44 57.15 -63.80
N PHE A 29 -51.87 57.45 -62.62
CA PHE A 29 -51.93 58.82 -62.05
C PHE A 29 -50.67 59.08 -61.22
N SER A 30 -50.13 60.29 -61.39
CA SER A 30 -48.85 60.78 -60.89
C SER A 30 -48.86 61.09 -59.39
N PRO A 31 -47.66 61.17 -58.75
CA PRO A 31 -47.49 61.09 -57.31
C PRO A 31 -47.54 62.46 -56.64
N THR A 32 -48.10 62.51 -55.44
CA THR A 32 -48.03 63.67 -54.55
C THR A 32 -46.59 63.86 -54.05
N SER A 33 -46.13 65.11 -54.04
CA SER A 33 -44.74 65.50 -53.76
C SER A 33 -44.23 65.16 -52.34
N GLU A 34 -45.11 64.82 -51.40
CA GLU A 34 -44.72 64.40 -50.05
C GLU A 34 -44.36 62.92 -49.97
N GLU A 35 -45.06 62.06 -50.72
CA GLU A 35 -44.87 60.61 -50.69
C GLU A 35 -43.48 60.22 -51.22
N LYS A 36 -42.98 60.92 -52.24
CA LYS A 36 -41.60 60.78 -52.73
C LYS A 36 -40.54 61.23 -51.72
N LYS A 37 -40.80 62.27 -50.91
CA LYS A 37 -39.88 62.71 -49.85
C LYS A 37 -39.89 61.73 -48.69
N LEU A 38 -41.07 61.22 -48.31
CA LEU A 38 -41.23 60.18 -47.30
C LEU A 38 -40.52 58.89 -47.71
N ASP A 39 -40.73 58.43 -48.95
CA ASP A 39 -40.05 57.25 -49.50
C ASP A 39 -38.54 57.43 -49.52
N THR A 40 -38.04 58.61 -49.90
CA THR A 40 -36.59 58.87 -49.91
C THR A 40 -35.99 58.85 -48.49
N GLN A 41 -36.71 59.40 -47.50
CA GLN A 41 -36.27 59.37 -46.09
C GLN A 41 -36.33 57.96 -45.50
N VAL A 42 -37.37 57.19 -45.80
CA VAL A 42 -37.50 55.78 -45.38
C VAL A 42 -36.39 54.94 -46.00
N LEU A 43 -36.07 55.14 -47.28
CA LEU A 43 -34.99 54.43 -47.97
C LEU A 43 -33.62 54.80 -47.40
N GLN A 44 -33.39 56.08 -47.08
CA GLN A 44 -32.17 56.54 -46.39
C GLN A 44 -32.01 55.89 -45.02
N PHE A 45 -33.09 55.83 -44.23
CA PHE A 45 -33.07 55.19 -42.92
C PHE A 45 -32.81 53.67 -43.02
N GLN A 46 -33.45 52.99 -43.99
CA GLN A 46 -33.21 51.57 -44.25
C GLN A 46 -31.75 51.32 -44.69
N ASN A 47 -31.22 52.14 -45.58
CA ASN A 47 -29.82 52.06 -46.01
C ASN A 47 -28.84 52.32 -44.85
N GLN A 48 -29.12 53.29 -43.98
CA GLN A 48 -28.32 53.56 -42.80
C GLN A 48 -28.33 52.38 -41.82
N LYS A 49 -29.50 51.75 -41.62
CA LYS A 49 -29.64 50.56 -40.79
C LYS A 49 -28.93 49.34 -41.37
N LEU A 50 -28.94 49.18 -42.70
CA LEU A 50 -28.19 48.13 -43.38
C LEU A 50 -26.68 48.37 -43.26
N LEU A 51 -26.22 49.62 -43.41
CA LEU A 51 -24.82 49.99 -43.23
C LEU A 51 -24.34 49.68 -41.80
N GLN A 52 -25.13 50.01 -40.78
CA GLN A 52 -24.84 49.66 -39.38
C GLN A 52 -24.75 48.15 -39.16
N LYS A 53 -25.65 47.37 -39.76
CA LYS A 53 -25.59 45.90 -39.69
C LYS A 53 -24.35 45.33 -40.38
N LEU A 54 -23.98 45.90 -41.53
CA LEU A 54 -22.81 45.47 -42.29
C LEU A 54 -21.52 45.79 -41.52
N GLU A 55 -21.43 46.96 -40.91
CA GLU A 55 -20.28 47.32 -40.07
C GLU A 55 -20.20 46.43 -38.82
N ALA A 56 -21.34 46.13 -38.16
CA ALA A 56 -21.38 45.19 -37.05
C ALA A 56 -20.91 43.78 -37.44
N GLN A 57 -21.37 43.26 -38.59
CA GLN A 57 -20.93 41.97 -39.11
C GLN A 57 -19.45 41.94 -39.47
N LYS A 58 -18.91 43.03 -40.00
CA LYS A 58 -17.48 43.15 -40.32
C LYS A 58 -16.61 43.11 -39.07
N VAL A 59 -17.06 43.75 -37.98
CA VAL A 59 -16.40 43.68 -36.66
C VAL A 59 -16.48 42.26 -36.09
N GLU A 60 -17.66 41.62 -36.15
CA GLU A 60 -17.82 40.22 -35.70
C GLU A 60 -16.94 39.25 -36.48
N TYR A 61 -16.88 39.39 -37.81
CA TYR A 61 -16.03 38.56 -38.67
C TYR A 61 -14.56 38.74 -38.32
N SER A 62 -14.12 39.98 -38.12
CA SER A 62 -12.75 40.28 -37.68
C SER A 62 -12.45 39.67 -36.31
N ALA A 63 -13.41 39.67 -35.38
CA ALA A 63 -13.28 39.03 -34.08
C ALA A 63 -13.18 37.49 -34.20
N PHE A 64 -13.96 36.86 -35.09
CA PHE A 64 -13.88 35.42 -35.34
C PHE A 64 -12.56 35.02 -36.01
N GLU A 65 -12.09 35.79 -37.00
CA GLU A 65 -10.80 35.56 -37.66
C GLU A 65 -9.65 35.65 -36.65
N ASN A 66 -9.66 36.68 -35.80
CA ASN A 66 -8.70 36.81 -34.70
C ASN A 66 -8.76 35.61 -33.74
N LYS A 67 -9.95 35.12 -33.41
CA LYS A 67 -10.13 33.93 -32.56
C LYS A 67 -9.61 32.66 -33.23
N PHE A 68 -9.82 32.50 -34.53
CA PHE A 68 -9.31 31.37 -35.32
C PHE A 68 -7.77 31.37 -35.34
N ILE A 69 -7.15 32.52 -35.62
CA ILE A 69 -5.69 32.68 -35.60
C ILE A 69 -5.13 32.36 -34.21
N GLN A 70 -5.79 32.85 -33.14
CA GLN A 70 -5.39 32.52 -31.77
C GLN A 70 -5.46 31.01 -31.48
N LEU A 71 -6.54 30.33 -31.88
CA LEU A 71 -6.68 28.88 -31.70
C LEU A 71 -5.61 28.11 -32.48
N LYS A 72 -5.34 28.51 -33.73
CA LYS A 72 -4.28 27.91 -34.55
C LYS A 72 -2.90 28.10 -33.94
N ASN A 73 -2.62 29.28 -33.38
CA ASN A 73 -1.37 29.53 -32.66
C ASN A 73 -1.27 28.74 -31.35
N LYS A 74 -2.38 28.53 -30.63
CA LYS A 74 -2.43 27.64 -29.46
C LYS A 74 -2.25 26.16 -29.82
N GLN A 75 -2.58 25.74 -31.03
CA GLN A 75 -2.42 24.37 -31.50
C GLN A 75 -0.97 24.03 -31.88
N LYS A 76 -0.20 24.98 -32.43
CA LYS A 76 1.22 24.78 -32.79
C LYS A 76 2.10 24.10 -31.72
N PRO A 77 2.10 24.53 -30.44
CA PRO A 77 2.90 23.85 -29.42
C PRO A 77 2.40 22.43 -29.13
N TYR A 78 1.09 22.17 -29.26
CA TYR A 78 0.53 20.83 -29.11
C TYR A 78 1.00 19.92 -30.25
N ASP A 79 0.94 20.39 -31.50
CA ASP A 79 1.41 19.63 -32.66
C ASP A 79 2.92 19.33 -32.56
N SER A 80 3.72 20.30 -32.10
CA SER A 80 5.16 20.10 -31.83
C SER A 80 5.38 19.07 -30.73
N THR A 81 4.59 19.10 -29.66
CA THR A 81 4.67 18.11 -28.56
C THR A 81 4.30 16.72 -29.04
N LEU A 82 3.24 16.59 -29.85
CA LEU A 82 2.80 15.33 -30.44
C LEU A 82 3.87 14.75 -31.37
N GLN A 83 4.54 15.60 -32.16
CA GLN A 83 5.64 15.15 -33.03
C GLN A 83 6.82 14.61 -32.23
N VAL A 84 7.20 15.27 -31.12
CA VAL A 84 8.27 14.79 -30.22
C VAL A 84 7.84 13.48 -29.56
N ALA A 85 6.61 13.39 -29.05
CA ALA A 85 6.09 12.16 -28.46
C ALA A 85 6.11 10.99 -29.46
N ASN A 86 5.67 11.20 -30.70
CA ASN A 86 5.72 10.18 -31.74
C ASN A 86 7.16 9.74 -32.06
N LYS A 87 8.12 10.67 -32.13
CA LYS A 87 9.54 10.31 -32.31
C LYS A 87 10.06 9.46 -31.15
N SER A 88 9.73 9.83 -29.91
CA SER A 88 10.13 9.05 -28.72
C SER A 88 9.51 7.65 -28.71
N TRP A 89 8.25 7.52 -29.13
CA TRP A 89 7.60 6.22 -29.27
C TRP A 89 8.26 5.32 -30.32
N GLU A 90 8.60 5.86 -31.48
CA GLU A 90 9.32 5.11 -32.54
C GLU A 90 10.69 4.62 -32.07
N VAL A 91 11.43 5.47 -31.33
CA VAL A 91 12.72 5.08 -30.72
C VAL A 91 12.54 3.96 -29.71
N LEU A 92 11.51 4.04 -28.87
CA LEU A 92 11.21 2.99 -27.89
C LEU A 92 10.87 1.66 -28.57
N ILE A 93 9.99 1.68 -29.58
CA ILE A 93 9.60 0.47 -30.33
C ILE A 93 10.83 -0.18 -30.97
N THR A 94 11.66 0.62 -31.65
CA THR A 94 12.89 0.13 -32.30
C THR A 94 13.88 -0.45 -31.28
N GLY A 95 14.03 0.20 -30.12
CA GLY A 95 14.88 -0.32 -29.04
C GLY A 95 14.33 -1.61 -28.44
N LEU A 96 13.01 -1.73 -28.28
CA LEU A 96 12.38 -2.94 -27.78
C LEU A 96 12.53 -4.11 -28.76
N GLU A 97 12.40 -3.85 -30.06
CA GLU A 97 12.65 -4.82 -31.13
C GLU A 97 14.08 -5.37 -31.09
N SER A 98 15.08 -4.49 -31.01
CA SER A 98 16.49 -4.95 -30.89
C SER A 98 16.73 -5.82 -29.65
N ARG A 99 16.10 -5.49 -28.51
CA ARG A 99 16.27 -6.24 -27.27
C ARG A 99 15.57 -7.59 -27.34
N ALA A 100 14.38 -7.65 -27.94
CA ALA A 100 13.64 -8.88 -28.13
C ALA A 100 14.44 -9.87 -28.99
N ILE A 101 15.03 -9.40 -30.09
CA ILE A 101 15.88 -10.20 -30.97
C ILE A 101 17.13 -10.71 -30.22
N HIS A 102 17.85 -9.83 -29.51
CA HIS A 102 19.03 -10.24 -28.74
C HIS A 102 18.73 -11.26 -27.64
N THR A 103 17.57 -11.13 -26.97
CA THR A 103 17.17 -12.07 -25.91
C THR A 103 16.87 -13.45 -26.50
N GLN A 104 16.23 -13.50 -27.68
CA GLN A 104 15.97 -14.74 -28.42
C GLN A 104 17.27 -15.41 -28.90
N GLU A 105 18.21 -14.64 -29.45
CA GLU A 105 19.51 -15.17 -29.90
C GLU A 105 20.35 -15.74 -28.75
N ALA A 106 20.34 -15.09 -27.59
CA ALA A 106 21.03 -15.56 -26.39
C ALA A 106 20.43 -16.86 -25.82
N GLY A 107 19.11 -17.06 -25.97
CA GLY A 107 18.43 -18.31 -25.62
C GLY A 107 18.89 -19.49 -26.46
N ARG A 108 19.07 -19.28 -27.78
CA ARG A 108 19.52 -20.34 -28.72
C ARG A 108 20.98 -20.74 -28.55
N GLN A 109 21.87 -19.82 -28.18
CA GLN A 109 23.31 -20.10 -28.10
C GLN A 109 23.72 -20.94 -26.87
N ASN A 110 22.88 -21.00 -25.83
CA ASN A 110 23.19 -21.69 -24.57
C ASN A 110 22.50 -23.06 -24.42
N GLY A 111 21.86 -23.57 -25.49
CA GLY A 111 20.98 -24.73 -25.45
C GLY A 111 21.45 -25.93 -26.28
N GLU A 112 22.63 -26.49 -26.01
CA GLU A 112 22.86 -27.92 -26.27
C GLU A 112 22.16 -28.74 -25.17
N CYS A 113 20.83 -28.79 -25.21
CA CYS A 113 20.07 -29.75 -24.43
C CYS A 113 19.08 -30.42 -25.39
N ALA A 114 19.38 -31.66 -25.76
CA ALA A 114 18.56 -32.46 -26.65
C ALA A 114 17.11 -32.53 -26.13
N PRO A 115 16.09 -32.39 -27.00
CA PRO A 115 14.72 -32.59 -26.58
C PRO A 115 14.51 -34.08 -26.34
N ASN A 116 14.28 -34.46 -25.09
CA ASN A 116 13.63 -35.73 -24.80
C ASN A 116 12.22 -35.64 -25.37
N THR A 117 12.02 -36.27 -26.52
CA THR A 117 10.73 -36.61 -27.11
C THR A 117 9.93 -37.45 -26.11
N GLU A 118 9.02 -36.81 -25.40
CA GLU A 118 7.73 -37.41 -25.10
C GLU A 118 6.63 -36.48 -25.63
N ASP A 119 5.78 -37.12 -26.43
CA ASP A 119 4.73 -36.59 -27.28
C ASP A 119 3.73 -35.75 -26.48
N GLY A 120 3.90 -34.43 -26.55
CA GLY A 120 2.96 -33.43 -26.05
C GLY A 120 3.01 -32.24 -27.01
N ALA A 121 2.08 -32.21 -27.95
CA ALA A 121 1.97 -31.20 -29.00
C ALA A 121 2.37 -29.79 -28.51
N LEU A 122 3.48 -29.27 -29.04
CA LEU A 122 3.86 -27.87 -28.91
C LEU A 122 2.68 -27.01 -29.37
N PHE A 123 2.20 -26.19 -28.43
CA PHE A 123 0.85 -25.63 -28.38
C PHE A 123 0.50 -24.75 -29.60
N PRO A 124 -0.58 -25.05 -30.35
CA PRO A 124 -1.22 -24.12 -31.29
C PRO A 124 -1.85 -22.89 -30.61
N ALA A 125 -1.85 -22.85 -29.27
CA ALA A 125 -2.56 -21.86 -28.46
C ALA A 125 -1.81 -20.52 -28.33
N GLU A 126 -0.49 -20.50 -28.47
CA GLU A 126 0.30 -19.26 -28.38
C GLU A 126 0.09 -18.36 -29.60
N ASP A 127 -0.02 -18.95 -30.79
CA ASP A 127 -0.32 -18.22 -32.02
C ASP A 127 -1.73 -17.62 -31.98
N ALA A 128 -2.68 -18.35 -31.39
CA ALA A 128 -4.05 -17.85 -31.15
C ALA A 128 -4.12 -16.75 -30.06
N PHE A 129 -3.22 -16.75 -29.07
CA PHE A 129 -3.14 -15.70 -28.05
C PHE A 129 -2.54 -14.42 -28.63
N LEU A 130 -1.43 -14.54 -29.37
CA LEU A 130 -0.79 -13.43 -30.06
C LEU A 130 -1.74 -12.82 -31.10
N SER A 131 -2.40 -13.65 -31.92
CA SER A 131 -3.39 -13.19 -32.89
C SER A 131 -4.54 -12.41 -32.24
N ARG A 132 -5.04 -12.88 -31.08
CA ARG A 132 -6.14 -12.23 -30.35
C ARG A 132 -5.71 -10.94 -29.62
N LEU A 133 -4.42 -10.81 -29.30
CA LEU A 133 -3.85 -9.58 -28.75
C LEU A 133 -3.63 -8.53 -29.85
N MET A 134 -3.32 -8.99 -31.07
CA MET A 134 -3.19 -8.16 -32.27
C MET A 134 -4.55 -7.75 -32.86
N GLU A 135 -5.61 -8.54 -32.64
CA GLU A 135 -6.99 -8.13 -32.91
C GLU A 135 -7.36 -6.94 -32.00
N THR A 136 -7.32 -5.74 -32.56
CA THR A 136 -7.63 -4.45 -31.92
C THR A 136 -9.07 -4.39 -31.37
N GLY A 137 -9.32 -5.01 -30.22
CA GLY A 137 -10.65 -5.11 -29.60
C GLY A 137 -11.01 -4.03 -28.57
N ALA A 138 -10.24 -2.93 -28.47
CA ALA A 138 -10.47 -1.89 -27.45
C ALA A 138 -10.48 -0.44 -27.98
N THR A 139 -10.25 -0.19 -29.27
CA THR A 139 -10.25 1.16 -29.87
C THR A 139 -11.05 1.25 -31.15
N GLU A 140 -12.11 0.46 -31.29
CA GLU A 140 -13.18 0.77 -32.25
C GLU A 140 -14.04 1.93 -31.72
N SER A 141 -13.45 3.12 -31.64
CA SER A 141 -14.25 4.34 -31.62
C SER A 141 -14.91 4.47 -32.98
N SER A 142 -16.23 4.42 -32.98
CA SER A 142 -17.08 4.74 -34.12
C SER A 142 -16.82 6.16 -34.63
N SER A 143 -15.86 6.31 -35.54
CA SER A 143 -15.73 7.48 -36.41
C SER A 143 -15.42 7.03 -37.83
N SER A 144 -16.40 6.42 -38.49
CA SER A 144 -16.44 6.39 -39.96
C SER A 144 -17.28 7.58 -40.42
N ASN A 145 -16.62 8.74 -40.46
CA ASN A 145 -16.91 9.74 -41.48
C ASN A 145 -16.06 9.31 -42.69
N ILE A 146 -16.72 9.01 -43.80
CA ILE A 146 -16.10 8.61 -45.05
C ILE A 146 -15.17 9.75 -45.52
N CYS A 147 -13.86 9.53 -45.50
CA CYS A 147 -12.90 10.29 -46.30
C CYS A 147 -11.70 9.38 -46.63
N PRO A 148 -11.32 9.20 -47.91
CA PRO A 148 -10.26 8.28 -48.28
C PRO A 148 -8.91 9.00 -48.16
N VAL A 149 -8.06 8.57 -47.23
CA VAL A 149 -6.62 8.86 -47.26
C VAL A 149 -5.86 7.55 -47.18
N GLN A 150 -5.69 6.95 -48.35
CA GLN A 150 -5.06 5.66 -48.65
C GLN A 150 -3.54 5.60 -48.30
N MET A 151 -3.00 6.57 -47.57
CA MET A 151 -1.60 6.59 -47.13
C MET A 151 -1.40 6.42 -45.61
N LYS A 152 -2.48 6.31 -44.82
CA LYS A 152 -2.36 6.08 -43.36
C LYS A 152 -2.44 4.61 -42.95
N GLU A 153 -3.10 3.76 -43.73
CA GLU A 153 -3.27 2.33 -43.41
C GLU A 153 -1.93 1.56 -43.39
N ASP A 154 -1.02 1.82 -44.34
CA ASP A 154 0.29 1.14 -44.39
C ASP A 154 1.14 1.35 -43.12
N ARG A 155 1.05 2.54 -42.51
CA ARG A 155 1.86 2.86 -41.32
C ARG A 155 1.32 2.17 -40.07
N GLU A 156 0.00 2.06 -39.95
CA GLU A 156 -0.67 1.34 -38.85
C GLU A 156 -0.46 -0.18 -38.98
N GLN A 157 -0.51 -0.70 -40.21
CA GLN A 157 -0.22 -2.11 -40.52
C GLN A 157 1.23 -2.49 -40.13
N THR A 158 2.21 -1.66 -40.51
CA THR A 158 3.63 -1.91 -40.23
C THR A 158 3.94 -1.83 -38.73
N ALA A 159 3.29 -0.92 -38.00
CA ALA A 159 3.46 -0.80 -36.55
C ALA A 159 2.85 -2.00 -35.80
N SER A 160 1.71 -2.49 -36.27
CA SER A 160 1.06 -3.71 -35.80
C SER A 160 1.97 -4.92 -35.98
N GLU A 161 2.52 -5.13 -37.19
CA GLU A 161 3.40 -6.26 -37.48
C GLU A 161 4.69 -6.25 -36.63
N LYS A 162 5.33 -5.08 -36.46
CA LYS A 162 6.48 -4.94 -35.56
C LYS A 162 6.16 -5.31 -34.11
N SER A 163 5.01 -4.86 -33.60
CA SER A 163 4.59 -5.19 -32.24
C SER A 163 4.33 -6.70 -32.07
N GLY A 164 3.76 -7.36 -33.07
CA GLY A 164 3.59 -8.81 -33.12
C GLY A 164 4.93 -9.56 -33.07
N ASN A 165 5.91 -9.14 -33.87
CA ASN A 165 7.24 -9.74 -33.90
C ASN A 165 7.99 -9.58 -32.56
N ILE A 166 7.89 -8.39 -31.94
CA ILE A 166 8.46 -8.15 -30.61
C ILE A 166 7.88 -9.12 -29.59
N LEU A 167 6.55 -9.23 -29.54
CA LEU A 167 5.86 -10.09 -28.59
C LEU A 167 6.19 -11.56 -28.82
N HIS A 168 6.19 -12.00 -30.08
CA HIS A 168 6.58 -13.36 -30.45
C HIS A 168 7.99 -13.70 -29.97
N ASN A 169 8.97 -12.82 -30.23
CA ASN A 169 10.36 -13.05 -29.81
C ASN A 169 10.52 -13.09 -28.28
N ILE A 170 9.77 -12.25 -27.54
CA ILE A 170 9.75 -12.28 -26.07
C ILE A 170 9.17 -13.60 -25.56
N VAL A 171 8.04 -14.06 -26.11
CA VAL A 171 7.39 -15.32 -25.71
C VAL A 171 8.31 -16.51 -25.97
N VAL A 172 8.93 -16.57 -27.15
CA VAL A 172 9.91 -17.62 -27.49
C VAL A 172 11.09 -17.60 -26.51
N ALA A 173 11.66 -16.42 -26.21
CA ALA A 173 12.78 -16.31 -25.28
C ALA A 173 12.41 -16.72 -23.84
N ILE A 174 11.18 -16.42 -23.40
CA ILE A 174 10.67 -16.89 -22.10
C ILE A 174 10.59 -18.42 -22.11
N ASN A 175 10.00 -19.02 -23.14
CA ASN A 175 9.87 -20.47 -23.23
C ASN A 175 11.24 -21.16 -23.23
N ASP A 176 12.22 -20.63 -23.98
CA ASP A 176 13.59 -21.15 -23.99
C ASP A 176 14.23 -21.10 -22.58
N LEU A 177 14.05 -20.00 -21.84
CA LEU A 177 14.53 -19.87 -20.46
C LEU A 177 13.85 -20.83 -19.49
N TRP A 178 12.54 -21.09 -19.67
CA TRP A 178 11.81 -22.09 -18.89
C TRP A 178 12.34 -23.50 -19.15
N CYS A 179 12.56 -23.87 -20.42
CA CYS A 179 13.17 -25.14 -20.77
C CYS A 179 14.58 -25.30 -20.19
N LEU A 180 15.41 -24.26 -20.24
CA LEU A 180 16.74 -24.27 -19.65
C LEU A 180 16.68 -24.45 -18.12
N LYS A 181 15.80 -23.70 -17.45
CA LYS A 181 15.57 -23.82 -16.00
C LYS A 181 15.13 -25.22 -15.61
N ASP A 182 14.20 -25.81 -16.33
CA ASP A 182 13.68 -27.15 -16.04
C ASP A 182 14.74 -28.22 -16.28
N GLY A 183 15.56 -28.07 -17.34
CA GLY A 183 16.74 -28.90 -17.59
C GLY A 183 17.76 -28.82 -16.46
N LEU A 184 18.15 -27.60 -16.05
CA LEU A 184 19.06 -27.38 -14.92
C LEU A 184 18.50 -27.93 -13.61
N TYR A 185 17.20 -27.76 -13.37
CA TYR A 185 16.53 -28.30 -12.19
C TYR A 185 16.56 -29.83 -12.18
N ALA A 186 16.35 -30.48 -13.34
CA ALA A 186 16.44 -31.93 -13.47
C ALA A 186 17.86 -32.45 -13.24
N VAL A 187 18.88 -31.73 -13.74
CA VAL A 187 20.31 -32.06 -13.50
C VAL A 187 20.67 -31.88 -12.03
N VAL A 188 20.35 -30.74 -11.43
CA VAL A 188 20.59 -30.48 -10.00
C VAL A 188 19.86 -31.48 -9.11
N LYS A 189 18.64 -31.90 -9.48
CA LYS A 189 17.89 -32.94 -8.76
C LYS A 189 18.56 -34.32 -8.83
N LYS A 190 19.26 -34.64 -9.92
CA LYS A 190 20.02 -35.90 -10.07
C LYS A 190 21.36 -35.86 -9.33
N ASP A 191 22.03 -34.71 -9.32
CA ASP A 191 23.38 -34.55 -8.76
C ASP A 191 23.40 -34.21 -7.26
N LEU A 192 22.24 -33.93 -6.64
CA LEU A 192 22.19 -33.61 -5.21
C LEU A 192 22.42 -34.89 -4.37
N PRO A 193 23.49 -34.97 -3.57
CA PRO A 193 23.69 -36.12 -2.67
C PRO A 193 22.55 -36.15 -1.66
N ILE A 194 22.19 -37.34 -1.20
CA ILE A 194 21.19 -37.58 -0.16
C ILE A 194 21.65 -36.89 1.14
N TYR A 195 21.41 -35.59 1.26
CA TYR A 195 21.73 -34.77 2.42
C TYR A 195 20.49 -34.65 3.30
N GLY A 196 20.60 -35.17 4.53
CA GLY A 196 19.80 -34.88 5.72
C GLY A 196 18.28 -34.68 5.55
N SER A 197 17.49 -35.57 6.16
CA SER A 197 16.01 -35.57 6.22
C SER A 197 15.35 -34.18 6.40
N CYS A 198 15.98 -33.25 7.13
CA CYS A 198 15.48 -31.90 7.36
C CYS A 198 15.45 -31.02 6.08
N ARG A 199 16.48 -31.09 5.22
CA ARG A 199 16.56 -30.26 3.99
C ARG A 199 15.68 -30.82 2.87
N GLN A 200 15.55 -32.15 2.83
CA GLN A 200 14.69 -32.84 1.86
C GLN A 200 13.21 -32.57 2.12
N LYS A 201 12.79 -32.51 3.38
CA LYS A 201 11.43 -32.12 3.75
C LYS A 201 11.08 -30.70 3.30
N ALA A 202 11.95 -29.72 3.56
CA ALA A 202 11.75 -28.35 3.10
C ALA A 202 11.64 -28.23 1.57
N PHE A 203 12.35 -29.08 0.82
CA PHE A 203 12.25 -29.13 -0.64
C PHE A 203 10.95 -29.76 -1.13
N CYS A 204 10.50 -30.85 -0.49
CA CYS A 204 9.19 -31.47 -0.76
C CYS A 204 8.03 -30.53 -0.43
N ASP A 205 8.12 -29.80 0.69
CA ASP A 205 7.13 -28.81 1.11
C ASP A 205 7.07 -27.63 0.12
N LEU A 206 8.22 -27.19 -0.41
CA LEU A 206 8.26 -26.17 -1.46
C LEU A 206 7.70 -26.69 -2.79
N GLU A 207 7.98 -27.94 -3.16
CA GLU A 207 7.45 -28.55 -4.38
C GLU A 207 5.91 -28.69 -4.33
N SER A 208 5.36 -29.09 -3.18
CA SER A 208 3.91 -29.16 -2.99
C SER A 208 3.27 -27.77 -2.99
N GLU A 209 3.90 -26.76 -2.39
CA GLU A 209 3.43 -25.38 -2.42
C GLU A 209 3.40 -24.81 -3.84
N VAL A 210 4.45 -25.06 -4.65
CA VAL A 210 4.48 -24.65 -6.06
C VAL A 210 3.37 -25.34 -6.86
N LYS A 211 3.06 -26.62 -6.58
CA LYS A 211 1.94 -27.33 -7.21
C LYS A 211 0.59 -26.72 -6.80
N ASN A 212 0.41 -26.41 -5.52
CA ASN A 212 -0.80 -25.76 -5.01
C ASN A 212 -1.01 -24.38 -5.65
N LEU A 213 0.06 -23.58 -5.77
CA LEU A 213 0.00 -22.27 -6.43
C LEU A 213 -0.36 -22.39 -7.91
N ARG A 214 0.19 -23.39 -8.62
CA ARG A 214 -0.19 -23.64 -10.03
C ARG A 214 -1.66 -24.03 -10.16
N LEU A 215 -2.19 -24.83 -9.25
CA LEU A 215 -3.61 -25.17 -9.23
C LEU A 215 -4.49 -23.94 -8.96
N ALA A 216 -4.13 -23.13 -7.97
CA ALA A 216 -4.84 -21.89 -7.66
C ALA A 216 -4.84 -20.89 -8.84
N ILE A 217 -3.73 -20.77 -9.56
CA ILE A 217 -3.65 -19.98 -10.79
C ILE A 217 -4.57 -20.56 -11.87
N GLY A 218 -4.58 -21.89 -12.02
CA GLY A 218 -5.50 -22.59 -12.93
C GLY A 218 -6.97 -22.28 -12.62
N ASP A 219 -7.36 -22.33 -11.34
CA ASP A 219 -8.70 -22.00 -10.89
C ASP A 219 -9.06 -20.52 -11.16
N ILE A 220 -8.12 -19.61 -10.93
CA ILE A 220 -8.31 -18.18 -11.25
C ILE A 220 -8.55 -18.00 -12.76
N HIS A 221 -7.79 -18.67 -13.62
CA HIS A 221 -7.98 -18.60 -15.07
C HIS A 221 -9.34 -19.17 -15.52
N LEU A 222 -9.80 -20.26 -14.90
CA LEU A 222 -11.13 -20.82 -15.15
C LEU A 222 -12.24 -19.83 -14.73
N ASN A 223 -12.10 -19.20 -13.56
CA ASN A 223 -13.03 -18.19 -13.06
C ASN A 223 -13.06 -16.97 -13.99
N HIS A 224 -11.90 -16.47 -14.42
CA HIS A 224 -11.82 -15.37 -15.38
C HIS A 224 -12.52 -15.72 -16.70
N ARG A 225 -12.29 -16.94 -17.22
CA ARG A 225 -12.96 -17.41 -18.45
C ARG A 225 -14.48 -17.52 -18.28
N SER A 226 -14.95 -17.91 -17.09
CA SER A 226 -16.38 -17.94 -16.79
C SER A 226 -16.97 -16.52 -16.77
N LEU A 227 -16.33 -15.60 -16.06
CA LEU A 227 -16.76 -14.20 -15.96
C LEU A 227 -16.80 -13.50 -17.32
N VAL A 228 -15.81 -13.75 -18.18
CA VAL A 228 -15.80 -13.21 -19.55
C VAL A 228 -17.00 -13.72 -20.37
N ARG A 229 -17.37 -15.00 -20.24
CA ARG A 229 -18.56 -15.55 -20.92
C ARG A 229 -19.85 -14.93 -20.41
N GLU A 230 -19.96 -14.72 -19.11
CA GLU A 230 -21.14 -14.08 -18.49
C GLU A 230 -21.27 -12.62 -18.93
N LEU A 231 -20.18 -11.86 -18.93
CA LEU A 231 -20.15 -10.49 -19.45
C LEU A 231 -20.54 -10.41 -20.93
N GLN A 232 -20.09 -11.36 -21.74
CA GLN A 232 -20.48 -11.43 -23.15
C GLN A 232 -21.99 -11.71 -23.29
N SER A 233 -22.52 -12.66 -22.52
CA SER A 233 -23.97 -12.95 -22.48
C SER A 233 -24.79 -11.71 -22.12
N HIS A 234 -24.37 -10.93 -21.12
CA HIS A 234 -25.03 -9.67 -20.77
C HIS A 234 -25.03 -8.67 -21.91
N ARG A 235 -23.89 -8.50 -22.62
CA ARG A 235 -23.81 -7.63 -23.79
C ARG A 235 -24.75 -8.07 -24.91
N ASP A 236 -24.84 -9.38 -25.16
CA ASP A 236 -25.70 -9.93 -26.20
C ASP A 236 -27.19 -9.72 -25.87
N ILE A 237 -27.57 -9.93 -24.60
CA ILE A 237 -28.93 -9.67 -24.09
C ILE A 237 -29.27 -8.17 -24.21
N ASP A 238 -28.36 -7.28 -23.83
CA ASP A 238 -28.57 -5.83 -23.95
C ASP A 238 -28.73 -5.39 -25.42
N ALA A 239 -27.93 -5.95 -26.32
CA ALA A 239 -28.05 -5.70 -27.76
C ALA A 239 -29.42 -6.15 -28.29
N LYS A 240 -29.89 -7.33 -27.87
CA LYS A 240 -31.22 -7.85 -28.22
C LYS A 240 -32.34 -6.95 -27.66
N ASN A 241 -32.29 -6.59 -26.39
CA ASN A 241 -33.28 -5.71 -25.74
C ASN A 241 -33.34 -4.34 -26.43
N LYS A 242 -32.18 -3.78 -26.80
CA LYS A 242 -32.09 -2.51 -27.53
C LYS A 242 -32.70 -2.60 -28.92
N ALA A 243 -32.56 -3.74 -29.61
CA ALA A 243 -33.21 -3.98 -30.90
C ALA A 243 -34.73 -4.13 -30.75
N GLU A 244 -35.20 -4.87 -29.75
CA GLU A 244 -36.63 -5.04 -29.46
C GLU A 244 -37.30 -3.70 -29.08
N LEU A 245 -36.64 -2.87 -28.27
CA LEU A 245 -37.13 -1.52 -27.95
C LEU A 245 -37.28 -0.64 -29.20
N LYS A 246 -36.32 -0.70 -30.13
CA LYS A 246 -36.42 0.03 -31.41
C LYS A 246 -37.59 -0.47 -32.25
N ARG A 247 -37.80 -1.79 -32.32
CA ARG A 247 -38.93 -2.41 -33.04
C ARG A 247 -40.27 -1.97 -32.44
N LEU A 248 -40.43 -2.12 -31.12
CA LEU A 248 -41.65 -1.74 -30.41
C LEU A 248 -41.96 -0.25 -30.54
N LYS A 249 -40.93 0.60 -30.52
CA LYS A 249 -41.09 2.04 -30.78
C LYS A 249 -41.65 2.29 -32.18
N GLY A 250 -41.12 1.61 -33.20
CA GLY A 250 -41.64 1.70 -34.57
C GLY A 250 -43.07 1.20 -34.69
N GLU A 251 -43.42 0.08 -34.05
CA GLU A 251 -44.80 -0.45 -34.01
C GLU A 251 -45.77 0.51 -33.33
N LEU A 252 -45.35 1.17 -32.24
CA LEU A 252 -46.15 2.18 -31.57
C LEU A 252 -46.39 3.41 -32.46
N GLU A 253 -45.36 3.89 -33.16
CA GLU A 253 -45.50 5.00 -34.12
C GLU A 253 -46.49 4.67 -35.24
N ILE A 254 -46.47 3.43 -35.76
CA ILE A 254 -47.44 2.94 -36.76
C ILE A 254 -48.87 2.90 -36.17
N ALA A 255 -49.05 2.29 -34.99
CA ALA A 255 -50.36 2.18 -34.35
C ALA A 255 -50.97 3.56 -34.02
N VAL A 256 -50.15 4.53 -33.61
CA VAL A 256 -50.58 5.92 -33.38
C VAL A 256 -51.07 6.55 -34.69
N ALA A 257 -50.36 6.35 -35.80
CA ALA A 257 -50.77 6.87 -37.11
C ALA A 257 -52.10 6.23 -37.58
N GLU A 258 -52.27 4.91 -37.42
CA GLU A 258 -53.50 4.20 -37.75
C GLU A 258 -54.70 4.69 -36.92
N LEU A 259 -54.49 4.90 -35.61
CA LEU A 259 -55.52 5.39 -34.70
C LEU A 259 -55.94 6.82 -35.06
N GLN A 260 -54.99 7.66 -35.47
CA GLN A 260 -55.26 9.02 -35.93
C GLN A 260 -56.11 9.02 -37.22
N VAL A 261 -55.80 8.12 -38.17
CA VAL A 261 -56.60 7.92 -39.39
C VAL A 261 -58.01 7.40 -39.06
N SER A 262 -58.13 6.44 -38.14
CA SER A 262 -59.43 5.92 -37.70
C SER A 262 -60.29 7.00 -37.05
N ASN A 263 -59.69 7.85 -36.22
CA ASN A 263 -60.38 8.97 -35.59
C ASN A 263 -60.88 9.99 -36.62
N CYS A 264 -60.11 10.28 -37.67
CA CYS A 264 -60.57 11.11 -38.79
C CYS A 264 -61.77 10.49 -39.52
N LYS A 265 -61.74 9.18 -39.81
CA LYS A 265 -62.87 8.46 -40.43
C LYS A 265 -64.13 8.48 -39.56
N LEU A 266 -63.97 8.32 -38.25
CA LEU A 266 -65.07 8.31 -37.28
C LEU A 266 -65.72 9.71 -37.16
N ALA A 267 -64.92 10.78 -37.25
CA ALA A 267 -65.43 12.14 -37.35
C ALA A 267 -66.29 12.36 -38.61
N THR A 268 -65.90 11.78 -39.76
CA THR A 268 -66.69 11.83 -41.01
C THR A 268 -68.01 11.08 -40.88
N LEU A 269 -68.01 9.85 -40.34
CA LEU A 269 -69.24 9.06 -40.14
C LEU A 269 -70.20 9.71 -39.14
N LYS A 270 -69.67 10.39 -38.11
CA LYS A 270 -70.50 11.14 -37.16
C LYS A 270 -71.22 12.30 -37.84
N ALA A 271 -70.56 13.01 -38.75
CA ALA A 271 -71.18 14.07 -39.55
C ALA A 271 -72.28 13.55 -40.49
N GLU A 272 -72.09 12.36 -41.08
CA GLU A 272 -73.08 11.71 -41.96
C GLU A 272 -74.31 11.18 -41.19
N ARG A 273 -74.10 10.64 -39.99
CA ARG A 273 -75.19 10.20 -39.10
C ARG A 273 -76.07 11.36 -38.65
N ASP A 274 -75.46 12.50 -38.32
CA ASP A 274 -76.22 13.69 -37.92
C ASP A 274 -76.99 14.30 -39.11
N ALA A 275 -76.63 13.98 -40.36
CA ALA A 275 -77.35 14.37 -41.58
C ALA A 275 -78.55 13.44 -41.94
N THR A 276 -78.64 12.23 -41.38
CA THR A 276 -79.59 11.17 -41.83
C THR A 276 -80.67 10.78 -40.80
N LYS A 277 -80.83 11.55 -39.71
CA LYS A 277 -81.83 11.33 -38.63
C LYS A 277 -83.31 11.56 -39.02
N GLY A 278 -83.76 11.10 -40.19
CA GLY A 278 -85.12 11.34 -40.66
C GLY A 278 -85.68 10.29 -41.63
N ALA A 279 -85.75 9.02 -41.25
CA ALA A 279 -86.62 8.05 -41.94
C ALA A 279 -87.04 6.89 -41.02
N CYS A 280 -88.36 6.69 -40.89
CA CYS A 280 -89.01 5.58 -40.18
C CYS A 280 -89.31 4.41 -41.13
N PHE A 281 -89.39 3.18 -40.59
CA PHE A 281 -89.87 1.97 -41.29
C PHE A 281 -91.11 1.37 -40.62
N PRO A 282 -92.11 0.82 -41.37
CA PRO A 282 -93.27 0.16 -40.80
C PRO A 282 -93.22 -1.39 -40.85
N VAL A 283 -94.00 -2.00 -39.95
CA VAL A 283 -94.22 -3.45 -39.71
C VAL A 283 -95.58 -3.90 -40.29
N LEU A 284 -95.73 -5.17 -40.70
CA LEU A 284 -97.01 -5.82 -41.02
C LEU A 284 -97.12 -7.25 -40.43
N ASN A 285 -98.33 -7.63 -39.98
CA ASN A 285 -98.76 -8.96 -39.51
C ASN A 285 -100.00 -9.41 -40.31
N LEU A 286 -100.22 -10.72 -40.50
CA LEU A 286 -101.50 -11.32 -40.94
C LEU A 286 -101.65 -12.77 -40.42
N GLY A 287 -102.87 -13.19 -40.04
CA GLY A 287 -103.20 -14.53 -39.50
C GLY A 287 -104.43 -15.21 -40.14
N GLY A 288 -104.81 -16.41 -39.67
CA GLY A 288 -106.10 -17.09 -39.98
C GLY A 288 -106.13 -18.63 -39.76
N LYS A 289 -107.26 -19.20 -39.28
CA LYS A 289 -107.52 -20.57 -38.72
C LYS A 289 -108.57 -21.40 -39.56
N PRO A 290 -108.86 -22.70 -39.24
CA PRO A 290 -109.41 -23.79 -40.12
C PRO A 290 -110.88 -24.25 -39.82
N VAL A 291 -111.36 -25.37 -40.43
CA VAL A 291 -112.72 -25.98 -40.24
C VAL A 291 -112.72 -27.53 -40.26
N ALA A 292 -113.75 -28.16 -39.65
CA ALA A 292 -113.85 -29.53 -39.09
C ALA A 292 -115.13 -30.35 -39.46
N GLY A 293 -115.24 -31.61 -38.96
CA GLY A 293 -116.48 -32.35 -38.55
C GLY A 293 -116.92 -33.58 -39.39
N ASP A 294 -117.67 -34.61 -38.96
CA ASP A 294 -118.24 -35.16 -37.69
C ASP A 294 -119.08 -36.44 -38.03
N LYS A 295 -119.41 -37.33 -37.05
CA LYS A 295 -120.71 -38.07 -36.85
C LYS A 295 -120.60 -39.25 -35.85
N PHE A 296 -121.74 -39.70 -35.32
CA PHE A 296 -122.20 -39.61 -33.92
C PHE A 296 -123.11 -40.88 -33.77
N LYS A 297 -122.71 -42.03 -33.17
CA LYS A 297 -123.67 -43.10 -32.70
C LYS A 297 -123.12 -44.28 -31.84
N ASP A 298 -121.83 -44.33 -31.54
CA ASP A 298 -121.25 -45.08 -30.40
C ASP A 298 -121.39 -44.26 -29.07
N LYS A 299 -122.16 -43.17 -29.19
CA LYS A 299 -122.37 -42.06 -28.27
C LYS A 299 -122.57 -42.37 -26.80
N HIS A 300 -123.24 -43.41 -26.31
CA HIS A 300 -123.55 -43.48 -24.86
C HIS A 300 -122.45 -44.17 -24.06
N ARG A 301 -121.88 -45.26 -24.58
CA ARG A 301 -120.69 -45.89 -24.00
C ARG A 301 -119.47 -45.05 -24.33
N ASP A 302 -119.39 -44.53 -25.55
CA ASP A 302 -118.46 -43.47 -25.88
C ASP A 302 -118.68 -42.24 -25.02
N LEU A 303 -119.90 -41.81 -24.67
CA LEU A 303 -120.09 -40.64 -23.81
C LEU A 303 -119.55 -40.90 -22.42
N GLN A 304 -119.75 -42.09 -21.88
CA GLN A 304 -119.29 -42.42 -20.52
C GLN A 304 -117.78 -42.70 -20.49
N GLU A 305 -117.23 -43.33 -21.53
CA GLU A 305 -115.79 -43.48 -21.74
C GLU A 305 -115.12 -42.15 -22.09
N MET A 306 -115.75 -41.31 -22.92
CA MET A 306 -115.35 -39.94 -23.23
C MET A 306 -115.45 -39.07 -21.99
N GLU A 307 -116.46 -39.21 -21.14
CA GLU A 307 -116.58 -38.49 -19.86
C GLU A 307 -115.48 -38.94 -18.90
N SER A 308 -115.16 -40.24 -18.84
CA SER A 308 -114.04 -40.75 -18.06
C SER A 308 -112.67 -40.29 -18.61
N ALA A 309 -112.52 -40.24 -19.94
CA ALA A 309 -111.34 -39.76 -20.63
C ALA A 309 -111.18 -38.24 -20.47
N LEU A 310 -112.29 -37.50 -20.49
CA LEU A 310 -112.35 -36.07 -20.25
C LEU A 310 -112.01 -35.78 -18.79
N LYS A 311 -112.52 -36.56 -17.83
CA LYS A 311 -112.13 -36.45 -16.41
C LYS A 311 -110.64 -36.74 -16.19
N LYS A 312 -110.09 -37.78 -16.83
CA LYS A 312 -108.64 -38.07 -16.80
C LYS A 312 -107.81 -36.97 -17.48
N LEU A 313 -108.25 -36.46 -18.63
CA LEU A 313 -107.59 -35.36 -19.33
C LEU A 313 -107.63 -34.07 -18.52
N LEU A 314 -108.73 -33.82 -17.80
CA LEU A 314 -108.90 -32.64 -16.96
C LEU A 314 -108.03 -32.74 -15.70
N GLU A 315 -107.96 -33.92 -15.09
CA GLU A 315 -107.02 -34.19 -13.99
C GLU A 315 -105.56 -34.06 -14.47
N GLN A 316 -105.23 -34.61 -15.64
CA GLN A 316 -103.89 -34.50 -16.24
C GLN A 316 -103.55 -33.06 -16.65
N ALA A 317 -104.53 -32.29 -17.11
CA ALA A 317 -104.35 -30.86 -17.40
C ALA A 317 -104.16 -30.08 -16.10
N SER A 318 -104.87 -30.46 -15.02
CA SER A 318 -104.73 -29.87 -13.70
C SER A 318 -103.34 -30.16 -13.11
N THR A 319 -102.86 -31.40 -13.16
CA THR A 319 -101.51 -31.76 -12.68
C THR A 319 -100.42 -31.05 -13.48
N ARG A 320 -100.51 -31.04 -14.82
CA ARG A 320 -99.59 -30.28 -15.67
C ARG A 320 -99.63 -28.78 -15.40
N LEU A 321 -100.81 -28.22 -15.08
CA LEU A 321 -100.94 -26.81 -14.72
C LEU A 321 -100.26 -26.52 -13.38
N THR A 322 -100.36 -27.42 -12.39
CA THR A 322 -99.65 -27.27 -11.12
C THR A 322 -98.14 -27.42 -11.26
N GLU A 323 -97.66 -28.37 -12.06
CA GLU A 323 -96.24 -28.53 -12.39
C GLU A 323 -95.70 -27.28 -13.12
N LEU A 324 -96.45 -26.76 -14.09
CA LEU A 324 -96.07 -25.56 -14.83
C LEU A 324 -96.02 -24.33 -13.93
N LYS A 325 -96.94 -24.22 -12.95
CA LYS A 325 -96.88 -23.16 -11.92
C LYS A 325 -95.64 -23.31 -11.04
N GLY A 326 -95.35 -24.51 -10.54
CA GLY A 326 -94.13 -24.78 -9.77
C GLY A 326 -92.85 -24.43 -10.52
N LEU A 327 -92.73 -24.84 -11.79
CA LEU A 327 -91.60 -24.47 -12.65
C LEU A 327 -91.54 -22.95 -12.92
N HIS A 328 -92.68 -22.27 -12.95
CA HIS A 328 -92.74 -20.82 -13.10
C HIS A 328 -92.25 -20.10 -11.83
N GLU A 329 -92.65 -20.58 -10.65
CA GLU A 329 -92.13 -20.13 -9.36
C GLU A 329 -90.60 -20.34 -9.27
N GLU A 330 -90.09 -21.52 -9.61
CA GLU A 330 -88.64 -21.81 -9.63
C GLU A 330 -87.90 -20.90 -10.60
N ARG A 331 -88.47 -20.64 -11.79
CA ARG A 331 -87.90 -19.71 -12.76
C ARG A 331 -87.84 -18.28 -12.19
N ILE A 332 -88.87 -17.84 -11.46
CA ILE A 332 -88.87 -16.52 -10.80
C ILE A 332 -87.75 -16.47 -9.76
N GLU A 333 -87.58 -17.52 -8.96
CA GLU A 333 -86.54 -17.59 -7.93
C GLU A 333 -85.13 -17.54 -8.52
N ILE A 334 -84.86 -18.28 -9.60
CA ILE A 334 -83.58 -18.24 -10.32
C ILE A 334 -83.31 -16.84 -10.88
N LEU A 335 -84.33 -16.18 -11.47
CA LEU A 335 -84.18 -14.82 -12.00
C LEU A 335 -83.89 -13.81 -10.87
N GLN A 336 -84.49 -14.00 -9.70
CA GLN A 336 -84.20 -13.20 -8.50
C GLN A 336 -82.73 -13.36 -8.06
N GLN A 337 -82.23 -14.61 -8.00
CA GLN A 337 -80.84 -14.91 -7.67
C GLN A 337 -79.85 -14.29 -8.68
N LEU A 338 -80.15 -14.40 -9.97
CA LEU A 338 -79.37 -13.80 -11.05
C LEU A 338 -79.27 -12.27 -10.91
N SER A 339 -80.39 -11.62 -10.58
CA SER A 339 -80.43 -10.17 -10.32
C SER A 339 -79.54 -9.77 -9.14
N ASN A 340 -79.61 -10.53 -8.03
CA ASN A 340 -78.79 -10.29 -6.84
C ASN A 340 -77.28 -10.44 -7.13
N LEU A 341 -76.89 -11.47 -7.89
CA LEU A 341 -75.51 -11.66 -8.32
C LEU A 341 -75.04 -10.52 -9.22
N GLN A 342 -75.87 -10.09 -10.17
CA GLN A 342 -75.54 -8.98 -11.06
C GLN A 342 -75.34 -7.67 -10.28
N ASN A 343 -76.17 -7.41 -9.26
CA ASN A 343 -76.05 -6.23 -8.41
C ASN A 343 -74.78 -6.27 -7.56
N THR A 344 -74.40 -7.44 -7.04
CA THR A 344 -73.15 -7.62 -6.28
C THR A 344 -71.93 -7.41 -7.18
N LEU A 345 -71.95 -7.92 -8.42
CA LEU A 345 -70.85 -7.68 -9.35
C LEU A 345 -70.72 -6.20 -9.73
N LYS A 346 -71.84 -5.50 -9.92
CA LYS A 346 -71.86 -4.05 -10.16
C LYS A 346 -71.28 -3.28 -8.97
N SER A 347 -71.60 -3.65 -7.73
CA SER A 347 -71.07 -2.97 -6.55
C SER A 347 -69.56 -3.16 -6.41
N ILE A 348 -69.05 -4.38 -6.60
CA ILE A 348 -67.61 -4.68 -6.59
C ILE A 348 -66.88 -3.87 -7.67
N LYS A 349 -67.42 -3.82 -8.89
CA LYS A 349 -66.84 -3.02 -9.98
C LYS A 349 -66.84 -1.53 -9.65
N CYS A 350 -67.90 -1.03 -9.00
CA CYS A 350 -67.99 0.37 -8.57
C CYS A 350 -66.95 0.68 -7.47
N ILE A 351 -66.74 -0.23 -6.52
CA ILE A 351 -65.74 -0.10 -5.46
C ILE A 351 -64.32 -0.12 -6.05
N SER A 352 -64.02 -1.07 -6.94
CA SER A 352 -62.68 -1.22 -7.53
C SER A 352 -62.32 -0.10 -8.53
N SER A 353 -63.32 0.53 -9.14
CA SER A 353 -63.14 1.72 -9.97
C SER A 353 -63.24 3.03 -9.19
N SER A 354 -63.55 2.99 -7.88
CA SER A 354 -63.61 4.19 -7.07
C SER A 354 -62.22 4.79 -6.87
N GLN A 355 -62.18 6.12 -6.80
CA GLN A 355 -60.94 6.86 -6.61
C GLN A 355 -60.21 6.47 -5.32
N VAL A 356 -60.96 6.20 -4.24
CA VAL A 356 -60.39 5.82 -2.94
C VAL A 356 -59.67 4.48 -3.03
N TYR A 357 -60.28 3.48 -3.68
CA TYR A 357 -59.67 2.16 -3.86
C TYR A 357 -58.40 2.25 -4.73
N LEU A 358 -58.46 2.98 -5.85
CA LEU A 358 -57.29 3.19 -6.71
C LEU A 358 -56.16 3.87 -5.94
N LEU A 359 -56.46 4.87 -5.12
CA LEU A 359 -55.46 5.60 -4.35
C LEU A 359 -54.79 4.71 -3.27
N VAL A 360 -55.57 3.84 -2.60
CA VAL A 360 -55.03 2.84 -1.66
C VAL A 360 -54.20 1.79 -2.37
N ARG A 361 -54.64 1.31 -3.54
CA ARG A 361 -53.86 0.37 -4.37
C ARG A 361 -52.53 0.99 -4.79
N ASP A 362 -52.54 2.24 -5.26
CA ASP A 362 -51.33 2.94 -5.68
C ASP A 362 -50.41 3.24 -4.48
N GLN A 363 -50.98 3.48 -3.29
CA GLN A 363 -50.23 3.58 -2.03
C GLN A 363 -49.57 2.26 -1.66
N LEU A 364 -50.29 1.15 -1.78
CA LEU A 364 -49.79 -0.20 -1.50
C LEU A 364 -48.64 -0.54 -2.45
N GLU A 365 -48.78 -0.26 -3.75
CA GLU A 365 -47.72 -0.51 -4.73
C GLU A 365 -46.48 0.35 -4.44
N ARG A 366 -46.67 1.63 -4.06
CA ARG A 366 -45.59 2.49 -3.57
C ARG A 366 -44.88 1.88 -2.36
N SER A 367 -45.61 1.49 -1.32
CA SER A 367 -45.02 0.88 -0.12
C SER A 367 -44.29 -0.44 -0.44
N LYS A 368 -44.81 -1.24 -1.37
CA LYS A 368 -44.15 -2.47 -1.83
C LYS A 368 -42.81 -2.17 -2.53
N SER A 369 -42.79 -1.15 -3.38
CA SER A 369 -41.55 -0.70 -4.03
C SER A 369 -40.54 -0.13 -3.03
N GLU A 370 -41.00 0.59 -2.00
CA GLU A 370 -40.13 1.10 -0.93
C GLU A 370 -39.51 -0.02 -0.09
N VAL A 371 -40.30 -1.04 0.28
CA VAL A 371 -39.79 -2.23 0.99
C VAL A 371 -38.72 -2.93 0.14
N SER A 372 -38.96 -3.11 -1.15
CA SER A 372 -37.98 -3.71 -2.08
C SER A 372 -36.69 -2.88 -2.10
N ARG A 373 -36.79 -1.55 -2.18
CA ARG A 373 -35.64 -0.63 -2.14
C ARG A 373 -34.85 -0.74 -0.83
N TYR A 374 -35.53 -0.85 0.32
CA TYR A 374 -34.87 -1.01 1.61
C TYR A 374 -34.21 -2.38 1.75
N GLN A 375 -34.81 -3.42 1.18
CA GLN A 375 -34.20 -4.75 1.12
C GLN A 375 -32.89 -4.72 0.32
N ASP A 376 -32.87 -4.09 -0.86
CA ASP A 376 -31.65 -3.92 -1.64
C ASP A 376 -30.57 -3.14 -0.89
N LEU A 377 -30.96 -2.09 -0.15
CA LEU A 377 -30.03 -1.30 0.66
C LEU A 377 -29.45 -2.11 1.82
N TYR A 378 -30.28 -2.92 2.47
CA TYR A 378 -29.86 -3.80 3.55
C TYR A 378 -28.88 -4.87 3.06
N GLU A 379 -29.13 -5.48 1.91
CA GLU A 379 -28.22 -6.45 1.30
C GLU A 379 -26.86 -5.83 0.97
N LYS A 380 -26.85 -4.61 0.41
CA LYS A 380 -25.61 -3.83 0.19
C LYS A 380 -24.86 -3.55 1.49
N LEU A 381 -25.56 -3.13 2.53
CA LEU A 381 -24.95 -2.89 3.85
C LEU A 381 -24.38 -4.17 4.47
N GLN A 382 -25.04 -5.32 4.25
CA GLN A 382 -24.54 -6.60 4.74
C GLN A 382 -23.22 -6.99 4.06
N VAL A 383 -23.13 -6.81 2.74
CA VAL A 383 -21.89 -7.01 1.99
C VAL A 383 -20.80 -6.02 2.44
N GLU A 384 -21.15 -4.76 2.68
CA GLU A 384 -20.20 -3.76 3.17
C GLU A 384 -19.67 -4.09 4.57
N LYS A 385 -20.52 -4.59 5.48
CA LYS A 385 -20.13 -5.07 6.81
C LYS A 385 -19.11 -6.22 6.70
N ASP A 386 -19.34 -7.18 5.82
CA ASP A 386 -18.43 -8.31 5.63
C ASP A 386 -17.09 -7.86 5.01
N ASN A 387 -17.13 -6.92 4.06
CA ASN A 387 -15.92 -6.29 3.51
C ASN A 387 -15.13 -5.52 4.57
N LEU A 388 -15.80 -4.80 5.48
CA LEU A 388 -15.15 -4.12 6.60
C LEU A 388 -14.48 -5.12 7.55
N ALA A 389 -15.14 -6.24 7.88
CA ALA A 389 -14.54 -7.29 8.69
C ALA A 389 -13.28 -7.91 8.03
N TRP A 390 -13.28 -8.06 6.70
CA TRP A 390 -12.09 -8.48 5.96
C TRP A 390 -10.96 -7.45 6.02
N LYS A 391 -11.27 -6.16 5.84
CA LYS A 391 -10.29 -5.07 5.97
C LYS A 391 -9.71 -4.96 7.37
N GLU A 392 -10.53 -5.18 8.40
CA GLU A 392 -10.08 -5.20 9.80
C GLU A 392 -9.08 -6.33 10.04
N LYS A 393 -9.37 -7.55 9.56
CA LYS A 393 -8.42 -8.67 9.62
C LYS A 393 -7.12 -8.38 8.87
N GLU A 394 -7.21 -7.79 7.69
CA GLU A 394 -6.04 -7.38 6.92
C GLU A 394 -5.17 -6.36 7.68
N LEU A 395 -5.80 -5.36 8.32
CA LEU A 395 -5.11 -4.39 9.15
C LEU A 395 -4.48 -5.03 10.40
N SER A 396 -5.17 -5.98 11.04
CA SER A 396 -4.61 -6.74 12.16
C SER A 396 -3.35 -7.48 11.74
N ILE A 397 -3.36 -8.19 10.59
CA ILE A 397 -2.19 -8.90 10.07
C ILE A 397 -1.05 -7.91 9.75
N LYS A 398 -1.37 -6.77 9.14
CA LYS A 398 -0.37 -5.72 8.88
C LYS A 398 0.24 -5.18 10.17
N ASN A 399 -0.55 -5.04 11.23
CA ASN A 399 -0.07 -4.64 12.55
C ASN A 399 0.87 -5.69 13.15
N ASP A 400 0.51 -6.97 13.10
CA ASP A 400 1.36 -8.07 13.58
C ASP A 400 2.70 -8.11 12.83
N ILE A 401 2.68 -7.89 11.51
CA ILE A 401 3.88 -7.79 10.67
C ILE A 401 4.73 -6.58 11.09
N ALA A 402 4.12 -5.42 11.33
CA ALA A 402 4.82 -4.23 11.81
C ALA A 402 5.49 -4.49 13.17
N ASP A 403 4.80 -5.16 14.10
CA ASP A 403 5.35 -5.55 15.40
C ASP A 403 6.54 -6.51 15.28
N VAL A 404 6.48 -7.45 14.32
CA VAL A 404 7.62 -8.34 14.00
C VAL A 404 8.80 -7.53 13.47
N PHE A 405 8.58 -6.59 12.55
CA PHE A 405 9.64 -5.72 12.03
C PHE A 405 10.25 -4.84 13.12
N GLN A 406 9.45 -4.27 14.00
CA GLN A 406 9.93 -3.43 15.11
C GLN A 406 10.80 -4.24 16.09
N ARG A 407 10.39 -5.47 16.42
CA ARG A 407 11.23 -6.38 17.23
C ARG A 407 12.52 -6.77 16.52
N SER A 408 12.48 -7.06 15.22
CA SER A 408 13.66 -7.38 14.42
C SER A 408 14.64 -6.20 14.34
N LEU A 409 14.12 -4.98 14.20
CA LEU A 409 14.90 -3.76 14.23
C LEU A 409 15.58 -3.57 15.59
N ALA A 410 14.83 -3.69 16.69
CA ALA A 410 15.39 -3.57 18.05
C ALA A 410 16.50 -4.60 18.33
N ILE A 411 16.35 -5.84 17.84
CA ILE A 411 17.41 -6.86 17.92
C ILE A 411 18.65 -6.45 17.10
N SER A 412 18.43 -5.93 15.89
CA SER A 412 19.51 -5.47 15.02
C SER A 412 20.27 -4.29 15.62
N ASP A 413 19.57 -3.32 16.20
CA ASP A 413 20.14 -2.14 16.88
C ASP A 413 20.91 -2.53 18.14
N SER A 414 20.36 -3.46 18.94
CA SER A 414 21.06 -4.01 20.10
C SER A 414 22.35 -4.72 19.70
N ARG A 415 22.31 -5.54 18.63
CA ARG A 415 23.50 -6.21 18.11
C ARG A 415 24.53 -5.22 17.57
N ALA A 416 24.11 -4.19 16.84
CA ALA A 416 24.98 -3.14 16.35
C ALA A 416 25.65 -2.38 17.50
N SER A 417 24.89 -2.04 18.54
CA SER A 417 25.40 -1.38 19.74
C SER A 417 26.41 -2.25 20.50
N HIS A 418 26.13 -3.54 20.66
CA HIS A 418 27.05 -4.51 21.25
C HIS A 418 28.36 -4.61 20.44
N MET A 419 28.27 -4.74 19.12
CA MET A 419 29.46 -4.76 18.25
C MET A 419 30.24 -3.46 18.31
N GLY A 420 29.56 -2.31 18.37
CA GLY A 420 30.21 -1.01 18.56
C GLY A 420 30.99 -0.92 19.87
N ALA A 421 30.39 -1.38 20.98
CA ALA A 421 31.06 -1.46 22.27
C ALA A 421 32.27 -2.42 22.25
N GLU A 422 32.14 -3.56 21.57
CA GLU A 422 33.24 -4.52 21.39
C GLU A 422 34.41 -3.90 20.63
N ILE A 423 34.14 -3.21 19.52
CA ILE A 423 35.17 -2.52 18.74
C ILE A 423 35.89 -1.48 19.60
N GLN A 424 35.13 -0.69 20.37
CA GLN A 424 35.71 0.31 21.26
C GLN A 424 36.63 -0.33 22.32
N ARG A 425 36.19 -1.44 22.92
CA ARG A 425 36.99 -2.22 23.87
C ARG A 425 38.30 -2.70 23.25
N GLN A 426 38.27 -3.22 22.03
CA GLN A 426 39.47 -3.68 21.31
C GLN A 426 40.43 -2.52 21.00
N ILE A 427 39.90 -1.35 20.64
CA ILE A 427 40.70 -0.13 20.44
C ILE A 427 41.43 0.25 21.73
N ASP A 428 40.73 0.23 22.86
CA ASP A 428 41.33 0.61 24.15
C ASP A 428 42.32 -0.43 24.67
N GLU A 429 42.09 -1.72 24.40
CA GLU A 429 43.09 -2.77 24.62
C GLU A 429 44.36 -2.52 23.80
N ARG A 430 44.20 -2.25 22.50
CA ARG A 430 45.33 -1.96 21.61
C ARG A 430 46.14 -0.77 22.13
N LYS A 431 45.49 0.34 22.52
CA LYS A 431 46.17 1.51 23.10
C LYS A 431 46.94 1.15 24.36
N ARG A 432 46.41 0.27 25.21
CA ARG A 432 47.10 -0.18 26.43
C ARG A 432 48.35 -1.01 26.10
N ILE A 433 48.24 -1.91 25.12
CA ILE A 433 49.37 -2.72 24.65
C ILE A 433 50.45 -1.81 24.04
N GLU A 434 50.05 -0.85 23.21
CA GLU A 434 50.94 0.13 22.60
C GLU A 434 51.66 0.96 23.67
N ALA A 435 50.97 1.43 24.70
CA ALA A 435 51.59 2.13 25.83
C ALA A 435 52.62 1.27 26.58
N LYS A 436 52.30 -0.02 26.83
CA LYS A 436 53.24 -0.96 27.46
C LYS A 436 54.45 -1.24 26.56
N LEU A 437 54.25 -1.31 25.25
CA LEU A 437 55.34 -1.51 24.29
C LEU A 437 56.28 -0.30 24.25
N GLU A 438 55.71 0.90 24.26
CA GLU A 438 56.48 2.16 24.35
C GLU A 438 57.27 2.22 25.66
N GLU A 439 56.68 1.84 26.79
CA GLU A 439 57.40 1.76 28.08
C GLU A 439 58.55 0.75 28.02
N ALA A 440 58.30 -0.47 27.53
CA ALA A 440 59.33 -1.49 27.35
C ALA A 440 60.45 -1.04 26.38
N SER A 441 60.13 -0.21 25.39
CA SER A 441 61.14 0.34 24.47
C SER A 441 62.06 1.39 25.12
N ARG A 442 61.62 2.01 26.22
CA ARG A 442 62.41 2.97 27.01
C ARG A 442 63.29 2.30 28.06
N GLU A 443 63.09 1.01 28.34
CA GLU A 443 63.96 0.28 29.26
C GLU A 443 65.40 0.21 28.70
N PRO A 444 66.43 0.31 29.56
CA PRO A 444 67.82 0.24 29.13
C PRO A 444 68.06 -1.02 28.31
N GLY A 445 68.46 -0.82 27.05
CA GLY A 445 68.69 -1.94 26.15
C GLY A 445 69.82 -2.82 26.67
N ARG A 446 69.85 -4.10 26.28
CA ARG A 446 70.91 -5.04 26.66
C ARG A 446 72.33 -4.48 26.47
N LYS A 447 72.55 -3.63 25.46
CA LYS A 447 73.86 -2.98 25.20
C LYS A 447 74.24 -1.95 26.27
N GLU A 448 73.28 -1.18 26.76
CA GLU A 448 73.47 -0.18 27.83
C GLU A 448 73.76 -0.88 29.15
N ILE A 449 72.96 -1.88 29.53
CA ILE A 449 73.20 -2.72 30.72
C ILE A 449 74.60 -3.38 30.65
N ILE A 450 74.97 -3.93 29.49
CA ILE A 450 76.30 -4.51 29.30
C ILE A 450 77.41 -3.44 29.40
N ALA A 451 77.19 -2.22 28.91
CA ALA A 451 78.16 -1.14 28.99
C ALA A 451 78.36 -0.68 30.44
N GLU A 452 77.27 -0.50 31.20
CA GLU A 452 77.32 -0.19 32.64
C GLU A 452 78.04 -1.30 33.42
N PHE A 453 77.69 -2.56 33.17
CA PHE A 453 78.33 -3.70 33.82
C PHE A 453 79.82 -3.80 33.46
N LYS A 454 80.19 -3.55 32.21
CA LYS A 454 81.59 -3.47 31.78
C LYS A 454 82.32 -2.31 32.45
N SER A 455 81.68 -1.15 32.58
CA SER A 455 82.25 0.00 33.29
C SER A 455 82.52 -0.35 34.75
N LEU A 456 81.54 -0.96 35.43
CA LEU A 456 81.67 -1.41 36.80
C LEU A 456 82.79 -2.44 36.98
N LEU A 457 82.85 -3.44 36.09
CA LEU A 457 83.94 -4.42 36.08
C LEU A 457 85.30 -3.80 35.82
N SER A 458 85.37 -2.71 35.04
CA SER A 458 86.62 -2.02 34.74
C SER A 458 87.09 -1.17 35.92
N SER A 459 86.18 -0.55 36.68
CA SER A 459 86.53 0.24 37.88
C SER A 459 86.77 -0.62 39.13
N PHE A 460 86.25 -1.84 39.16
CA PHE A 460 86.34 -2.73 40.33
C PHE A 460 87.78 -3.02 40.81
N PRO A 461 88.78 -3.30 39.95
CA PRO A 461 90.16 -3.52 40.39
C PRO A 461 90.78 -2.29 41.04
N GLU A 462 90.48 -1.09 40.55
CA GLU A 462 90.97 0.17 41.13
C GLU A 462 90.35 0.42 42.51
N GLU A 463 89.03 0.23 42.63
CA GLU A 463 88.30 0.37 43.88
C GLU A 463 88.72 -0.68 44.92
N MET A 464 88.95 -1.93 44.48
CA MET A 464 89.51 -3.00 45.32
C MET A 464 90.94 -2.66 45.77
N SER A 465 91.78 -2.14 44.88
CA SER A 465 93.14 -1.69 45.22
C SER A 465 93.10 -0.54 46.24
N LEU A 466 92.18 0.41 46.09
CA LEU A 466 91.96 1.47 47.08
C LEU A 466 91.56 0.90 48.43
N MET A 467 90.61 -0.05 48.45
CA MET A 467 90.16 -0.72 49.67
C MET A 467 91.29 -1.53 50.32
N GLN A 468 92.12 -2.22 49.54
CA GLN A 468 93.27 -2.97 50.04
C GLN A 468 94.37 -2.05 50.58
N SER A 469 94.62 -0.91 49.94
CA SER A 469 95.52 0.13 50.44
C SER A 469 95.02 0.71 51.77
N GLN A 470 93.73 1.01 51.88
CA GLN A 470 93.11 1.43 53.14
C GLN A 470 93.27 0.36 54.23
N LEU A 471 93.03 -0.91 53.92
CA LEU A 471 93.24 -2.01 54.86
C LEU A 471 94.71 -2.13 55.29
N GLY A 472 95.66 -1.92 54.38
CA GLY A 472 97.09 -1.85 54.68
C GLY A 472 97.42 -0.76 55.69
N LYS A 473 96.92 0.47 55.45
CA LYS A 473 97.07 1.60 56.37
C LYS A 473 96.49 1.30 57.76
N TYR A 474 95.32 0.65 57.82
CA TYR A 474 94.74 0.25 59.10
C TYR A 474 95.58 -0.81 59.82
N LYS A 475 96.18 -1.77 59.09
CA LYS A 475 97.09 -2.75 59.69
C LYS A 475 98.36 -2.11 60.26
N GLU A 476 98.97 -1.18 59.52
CA GLU A 476 100.12 -0.40 60.01
C GLU A 476 99.76 0.38 61.28
N ALA A 477 98.64 1.10 61.28
CA ALA A 477 98.15 1.80 62.46
C ALA A 477 97.92 0.85 63.66
N VAL A 478 97.47 -0.38 63.42
CA VAL A 478 97.33 -1.39 64.47
C VAL A 478 98.69 -1.84 65.00
N VAL A 479 99.71 -1.99 64.14
CA VAL A 479 101.09 -2.29 64.59
C VAL A 479 101.63 -1.16 65.46
N ASP A 480 101.42 0.10 65.07
CA ASP A 480 101.81 1.26 65.87
C ASP A 480 101.11 1.27 67.24
N ILE A 481 99.80 0.95 67.27
CA ILE A 481 99.05 0.80 68.53
C ILE A 481 99.64 -0.31 69.41
N HIS A 482 100.08 -1.44 68.82
CA HIS A 482 100.74 -2.50 69.59
C HIS A 482 102.10 -2.05 70.13
N SER A 483 102.89 -1.31 69.35
CA SER A 483 104.16 -0.73 69.81
C SER A 483 103.92 0.23 70.97
N LEU A 484 102.97 1.17 70.83
CA LEU A 484 102.60 2.10 71.91
C LEU A 484 102.11 1.36 73.15
N ARG A 485 101.34 0.27 72.99
CA ARG A 485 100.92 -0.57 74.11
C ARG A 485 102.10 -1.23 74.82
N ALA A 486 103.08 -1.72 74.07
CA ALA A 486 104.30 -2.29 74.64
C ALA A 486 105.11 -1.23 75.40
N ASP A 487 105.23 -0.02 74.84
CA ASP A 487 105.88 1.11 75.50
C ASP A 487 105.17 1.50 76.80
N VAL A 488 103.84 1.55 76.80
CA VAL A 488 103.03 1.79 78.01
C VAL A 488 103.28 0.72 79.08
N GLN A 489 103.36 -0.56 78.70
CA GLN A 489 103.69 -1.64 79.64
C GLN A 489 105.12 -1.50 80.19
N SER A 490 106.09 -1.15 79.34
CA SER A 490 107.47 -0.88 79.75
C SER A 490 107.58 0.30 80.74
N LEU A 491 106.86 1.39 80.46
CA LEU A 491 106.76 2.53 81.37
C LEU A 491 106.06 2.15 82.68
N SER A 492 104.99 1.36 82.63
CA SER A 492 104.28 0.87 83.82
C SER A 492 105.18 0.03 84.72
N THR A 493 105.97 -0.90 84.16
CA THR A 493 106.92 -1.70 84.94
C THR A 493 108.05 -0.84 85.54
N THR A 494 108.50 0.18 84.80
CA THR A 494 109.48 1.16 85.30
C THR A 494 108.89 2.00 86.44
N LEU A 495 107.64 2.42 86.32
CA LEU A 495 106.92 3.17 87.36
C LEU A 495 106.74 2.34 88.63
N ASP A 496 106.31 1.08 88.51
CA ASP A 496 106.20 0.15 89.66
C ASP A 496 107.53 -0.03 90.37
N ARG A 497 108.62 -0.18 89.62
CA ARG A 497 109.97 -0.26 90.19
C ARG A 497 110.33 1.03 90.93
N LYS A 498 110.01 2.20 90.39
CA LYS A 498 110.25 3.49 91.04
C LYS A 498 109.37 3.69 92.28
N ALA A 499 108.12 3.23 92.26
CA ALA A 499 107.25 3.23 93.43
C ALA A 499 107.86 2.40 94.57
N LYS A 500 108.33 1.18 94.28
CA LYS A 500 109.05 0.34 95.26
C LYS A 500 110.33 0.98 95.78
N GLU A 501 111.09 1.66 94.92
CA GLU A 501 112.28 2.40 95.31
C GLU A 501 111.95 3.56 96.26
N CYS A 502 110.89 4.32 95.99
CA CYS A 502 110.37 5.36 96.88
C CYS A 502 109.90 4.78 98.22
N GLU A 503 109.20 3.65 98.23
CA GLU A 503 108.77 2.98 99.46
C GLU A 503 109.97 2.53 100.31
N ASN A 504 111.00 1.93 99.69
CA ASN A 504 112.25 1.57 100.36
C ASN A 504 113.00 2.81 100.92
N LEU A 505 113.06 3.90 100.15
CA LEU A 505 113.66 5.16 100.62
C LEU A 505 112.85 5.77 101.77
N SER A 506 111.52 5.66 101.72
CA SER A 506 110.64 6.09 102.83
C SER A 506 110.93 5.28 104.09
N VAL A 507 111.07 3.95 103.98
CA VAL A 507 111.46 3.08 105.11
C VAL A 507 112.83 3.51 105.67
N ARG A 508 113.85 3.68 104.82
CA ARG A 508 115.16 4.19 105.24
C ARG A 508 115.08 5.57 105.90
N SER A 509 114.24 6.46 105.38
CA SER A 509 114.07 7.80 105.96
C SER A 509 113.46 7.71 107.36
N ILE A 510 112.49 6.80 107.58
CA ILE A 510 111.93 6.55 108.91
C ILE A 510 113.01 5.99 109.86
N GLU A 511 113.84 5.05 109.38
CA GLU A 511 114.98 4.52 110.14
C GLU A 511 116.00 5.61 110.50
N GLN A 512 116.38 6.45 109.54
CA GLN A 512 117.28 7.58 109.76
C GLN A 512 116.70 8.60 110.73
N VAL A 513 115.40 8.93 110.62
CA VAL A 513 114.73 9.81 111.59
C VAL A 513 114.75 9.19 112.99
N ALA A 514 114.53 7.88 113.12
CA ALA A 514 114.64 7.17 114.40
C ALA A 514 116.08 7.24 114.96
N GLU A 515 117.10 7.08 114.12
CA GLU A 515 118.50 7.22 114.49
C GLU A 515 118.85 8.67 114.89
N THR A 516 118.32 9.65 114.16
CA THR A 516 118.50 11.08 114.47
C THR A 516 117.88 11.42 115.83
N ASN A 517 116.68 10.92 116.12
CA ASN A 517 116.05 11.06 117.43
C ASN A 517 116.88 10.41 118.54
N LYS A 518 117.49 9.23 118.27
CA LYS A 518 118.40 8.56 119.21
C LYS A 518 119.68 9.38 119.48
N LEU A 519 120.30 9.92 118.43
CA LEU A 519 121.46 10.81 118.57
C LEU A 519 121.10 12.10 119.30
N GLN A 520 119.92 12.67 119.04
CA GLN A 520 119.44 13.85 119.74
C GLN A 520 119.22 13.59 121.24
N ALA A 521 118.72 12.40 121.61
CA ALA A 521 118.68 11.97 123.00
C ALA A 521 120.09 11.86 123.61
N MET A 522 121.05 11.29 122.88
CA MET A 522 122.44 11.16 123.33
C MET A 522 123.16 12.51 123.47
N VAL A 523 122.89 13.47 122.58
CA VAL A 523 123.37 14.86 122.69
C VAL A 523 122.74 15.56 123.90
N GLN A 524 121.47 15.27 124.21
CA GLN A 524 120.84 15.80 125.42
C GLN A 524 121.51 15.23 126.68
N GLU A 525 121.79 13.92 126.73
CA GLU A 525 122.58 13.31 127.82
C GLU A 525 123.97 13.95 127.95
N LEU A 526 124.65 14.22 126.83
CA LEU A 526 125.97 14.88 126.81
C LEU A 526 125.90 16.34 127.30
N LYS A 527 124.83 17.06 126.96
CA LYS A 527 124.59 18.42 127.49
C LYS A 527 124.32 18.39 128.99
N ASP A 528 123.56 17.41 129.46
CA ASP A 528 123.29 17.24 130.89
C ASP A 528 124.61 16.91 131.63
N SER A 529 125.48 16.10 131.03
CA SER A 529 126.84 15.82 131.52
C SER A 529 127.78 17.06 131.47
N ASP A 530 127.72 17.90 130.43
CA ASP A 530 128.48 19.15 130.36
C ASP A 530 128.05 20.11 131.47
N VAL A 531 126.75 20.22 131.76
CA VAL A 531 126.24 21.02 132.89
C VAL A 531 126.76 20.48 134.23
N GLU A 532 126.80 19.16 134.43
CA GLU A 532 127.42 18.55 135.61
C GLU A 532 128.93 18.84 135.69
N LEU A 533 129.66 18.71 134.58
CA LEU A 533 131.10 19.02 134.52
C LEU A 533 131.39 20.49 134.78
N LYS A 534 130.54 21.40 134.31
CA LYS A 534 130.62 22.84 134.58
C LYS A 534 130.39 23.14 136.06
N LEU A 535 129.44 22.44 136.69
CA LEU A 535 129.22 22.51 138.14
C LEU A 535 130.46 22.04 138.91
N ILE A 536 131.10 20.96 138.48
CA ILE A 536 132.36 20.47 139.06
C ILE A 536 133.50 21.47 138.85
N PHE A 537 133.59 22.09 137.67
CA PHE A 537 134.61 23.10 137.36
C PHE A 537 134.43 24.35 138.21
N ASP A 538 133.19 24.81 138.42
CA ASP A 538 132.88 25.93 139.30
C ASP A 538 133.19 25.62 140.78
N MET A 539 132.97 24.38 141.23
CA MET A 539 133.45 23.93 142.55
C MET A 539 134.98 24.03 142.68
N TYR A 540 135.73 23.55 141.69
CA TYR A 540 137.21 23.61 141.69
C TYR A 540 137.75 25.05 141.58
N ARG A 541 137.00 25.96 140.96
CA ARG A 541 137.41 27.36 140.79
C ARG A 541 137.32 28.19 142.07
N HIS A 542 136.61 27.72 143.08
CA HIS A 542 136.52 28.39 144.38
C HIS A 542 137.59 27.94 145.39
N GLU A 543 138.38 26.91 145.11
CA GLU A 543 139.47 26.45 145.99
C GLU A 543 140.82 27.15 145.78
N PHE A 544 140.96 28.07 144.81
CA PHE A 544 142.27 28.64 144.40
C PHE A 544 142.44 30.17 144.48
N THR A 545 141.54 30.91 145.14
CA THR A 545 141.73 32.36 145.35
C THR A 545 141.49 32.73 146.81
N ASP A 546 142.52 33.31 147.45
CA ASP A 546 142.77 33.61 148.87
C ASP A 546 143.46 32.44 149.61
N SER A 547 144.74 32.13 149.33
CA SER A 547 145.94 33.00 149.41
C SER A 547 146.05 34.20 148.48
#